data_AF-A0A7Z2T313-F1
#
_entry.id   AF-A0A7Z2T313-F1
#
_cell.length_a   1.000
_cell.length_b   1.000
_cell.length_c   1.000
_cell.angle_alpha   90.00
_cell.angle_beta   90.00
_cell.angle_gamma   90.00
#
_symmetry.space_group_name_H-M   'P 1'
#
loop_
_entity.id
_entity.type
_entity.pdbx_description
1 polymer ?
#
loop_
_entity_poly.entity_id
_entity_poly.type
_entity_poly.pdbx_seq_one_letter_code
_entity_poly.pdbx_strand_id
1 'polypeptide(L)'
;MNFTNVLLDRVKSRFALTSDYQLAKKLGCSTGRVSNWRTGRNPMDWDIVFEIADMLELDDQFVVQNLLTEKYKNPRLINALRSPALV
;
A
#
# COMPACT_ATOMS: atom_id res chain seq x y z
N MET A 1 3.46 -11.54 -6.68
CA MET A 1 3.72 -10.19 -6.14
C MET A 1 2.37 -9.55 -5.87
N ASN A 2 2.12 -9.03 -4.67
CA ASN A 2 0.91 -8.26 -4.37
C ASN A 2 1.22 -6.75 -4.51
N PHE A 3 0.20 -5.92 -4.71
CA PHE A 3 0.28 -4.46 -4.80
C PHE A 3 0.97 -3.85 -3.58
N THR A 4 0.75 -4.39 -2.38
CA THR A 4 1.49 -3.99 -1.17
C THR A 4 3.01 -4.07 -1.37
N ASN A 5 3.54 -5.18 -1.88
CA ASN A 5 4.97 -5.32 -2.17
C ASN A 5 5.42 -4.35 -3.28
N VAL A 6 4.59 -4.12 -4.30
CA VAL A 6 4.87 -3.15 -5.37
C VAL A 6 5.02 -1.73 -4.81
N LEU A 7 4.14 -1.30 -3.91
CA LEU A 7 4.25 0.01 -3.24
C LEU A 7 5.55 0.12 -2.44
N LEU A 8 5.85 -0.88 -1.61
CA LEU A 8 7.06 -0.89 -0.79
C LEU A 8 8.34 -0.85 -1.65
N ASP A 9 8.38 -1.59 -2.75
CA ASP A 9 9.51 -1.60 -3.66
C ASP A 9 9.64 -0.28 -4.44
N ARG A 10 8.52 0.35 -4.82
CA ARG A 10 8.54 1.69 -5.42
C ARG A 10 9.11 2.74 -4.46
N VAL A 11 8.75 2.70 -3.18
CA VAL A 11 9.37 3.59 -2.16
C VAL A 11 10.87 3.34 -2.10
N LYS A 12 11.31 2.07 -2.05
CA LYS A 12 12.73 1.75 -2.04
C LYS A 12 13.44 2.30 -3.27
N SER A 13 12.86 2.14 -4.46
CA SER A 13 13.44 2.69 -5.70
C SER A 13 13.47 4.22 -5.71
N ARG A 14 12.38 4.90 -5.32
CA ARG A 14 12.27 6.37 -5.29
C ARG A 14 13.32 7.02 -4.38
N PHE A 15 13.64 6.39 -3.26
CA PHE A 15 14.58 6.90 -2.26
C PHE A 15 15.92 6.15 -2.22
N ALA A 16 16.22 5.32 -3.23
CA ALA A 16 17.45 4.52 -3.32
C ALA A 16 17.76 3.68 -2.06
N LEU A 17 16.72 3.13 -1.43
CA LEU A 17 16.85 2.31 -0.21
C LEU A 17 17.23 0.88 -0.59
N THR A 18 18.29 0.36 0.04
CA THR A 18 18.82 -0.98 -0.25
C THR A 18 18.26 -2.05 0.67
N SER A 19 17.63 -1.67 1.78
CA SER A 19 17.13 -2.61 2.79
C SER A 19 15.75 -2.25 3.31
N ASP A 20 15.05 -3.26 3.84
CA ASP A 20 13.76 -3.06 4.49
C ASP A 20 13.91 -2.34 5.85
N TYR A 21 15.11 -2.36 6.44
CA TYR A 21 15.43 -1.52 7.61
C TYR A 21 15.39 -0.02 7.27
N GLN A 22 16.02 0.37 6.16
CA GLN A 22 15.98 1.76 5.69
C GLN A 22 14.56 2.18 5.30
N LEU A 23 13.80 1.28 4.66
CA LEU A 23 12.38 1.48 4.36
C LEU A 23 11.55 1.70 5.62
N ALA A 24 11.69 0.83 6.63
CA ALA A 24 10.99 0.96 7.90
C ALA A 24 11.30 2.30 8.59
N LYS A 25 12.57 2.71 8.60
CA LYS A 25 13.01 4.01 9.13
C LYS A 25 12.40 5.18 8.35
N LYS A 26 12.33 5.08 7.03
CA LYS A 26 11.73 6.10 6.14
C LYS A 26 10.22 6.25 6.40
N LEU A 27 9.52 5.14 6.63
CA LEU A 27 8.09 5.08 6.93
C LEU A 27 7.74 5.20 8.42
N GLY A 28 8.71 5.58 9.27
CA GLY A 28 8.48 5.78 10.71
C GLY A 28 7.95 4.54 11.47
N CYS A 29 8.23 3.32 11.00
CA CYS A 29 7.70 2.10 11.60
C CYS A 29 8.79 1.04 11.88
N SER A 30 8.40 -0.08 12.49
CA SER A 30 9.32 -1.18 12.78
C SER A 30 9.56 -2.08 11.55
N THR A 31 10.74 -2.68 11.46
CA THR A 31 11.05 -3.69 10.42
C THR A 31 10.11 -4.89 10.47
N GLY A 32 9.65 -5.27 11.66
CA GLY A 32 8.65 -6.32 11.85
C GLY A 32 7.31 -5.99 11.17
N ARG A 33 6.87 -4.72 11.21
CA ARG A 33 5.66 -4.28 10.49
C ARG A 33 5.85 -4.40 8.97
N VAL A 34 6.98 -3.94 8.44
CA VAL A 34 7.31 -4.11 7.01
C VAL A 34 7.30 -5.58 6.60
N SER A 35 7.94 -6.45 7.38
CA SER A 35 7.96 -7.90 7.11
C SER A 35 6.55 -8.52 7.11
N ASN A 36 5.71 -8.14 8.08
CA ASN A 36 4.32 -8.60 8.15
C ASN A 36 3.48 -8.15 6.94
N TRP A 37 3.69 -6.93 6.44
CA TRP A 37 3.03 -6.44 5.22
C TRP A 37 3.49 -7.20 3.98
N ARG A 38 4.81 -7.40 3.82
CA ARG A 38 5.38 -8.11 2.67
C ARG A 38 4.89 -9.55 2.55
N THR A 39 4.77 -10.23 3.69
CA THR A 39 4.29 -11.61 3.78
C THR A 39 2.77 -11.71 3.72
N GLY A 40 2.04 -10.59 3.74
CA GLY A 40 0.59 -10.55 3.76
C GLY A 40 -0.02 -11.03 5.07
N ARG A 41 0.78 -11.18 6.14
CA ARG A 41 0.29 -11.61 7.46
C ARG A 41 -0.66 -10.59 8.06
N ASN A 42 -0.30 -9.31 7.95
CA ASN A 42 -1.15 -8.19 8.34
C ASN A 42 -1.28 -7.22 7.16
N PRO A 43 -2.48 -6.69 6.88
CA PRO A 43 -2.64 -5.62 5.90
C PRO A 43 -1.98 -4.32 6.39
N MET A 44 -1.49 -3.50 5.45
CA MET A 44 -0.92 -2.18 5.74
C MET A 44 -1.99 -1.20 6.21
N ASP A 45 -1.73 -0.38 7.23
CA ASP A 45 -2.71 0.61 7.72
C ASP A 45 -2.93 1.73 6.70
N TRP A 46 -4.16 2.27 6.63
CA TRP A 46 -4.52 3.28 5.63
C TRP A 46 -3.69 4.56 5.73
N ASP A 47 -3.37 5.00 6.95
CA ASP A 47 -2.54 6.20 7.17
C ASP A 47 -1.16 6.05 6.49
N ILE A 48 -0.52 4.88 6.62
CA ILE A 48 0.75 4.58 5.95
C ILE A 48 0.58 4.47 4.43
N VAL A 49 -0.55 3.94 3.96
CA VAL A 49 -0.84 3.80 2.52
C VAL A 49 -0.92 5.17 1.86
N PHE A 50 -1.62 6.12 2.48
CA PHE A 50 -1.73 7.49 1.95
C PHE A 50 -0.41 8.25 2.09
N GLU A 51 0.34 8.05 3.18
CA GLU A 51 1.70 8.60 3.29
C GLU A 51 2.62 8.11 2.15
N ILE A 52 2.53 6.83 1.79
CA ILE A 52 3.25 6.28 0.64
C ILE A 52 2.72 6.86 -0.69
N ALA A 53 1.41 7.04 -0.82
CA ALA A 53 0.80 7.62 -2.01
C ALA A 53 1.33 9.05 -2.25
N ASP A 54 1.35 9.87 -1.21
CA ASP A 54 1.92 11.22 -1.23
C ASP A 54 3.41 11.20 -1.60
N MET A 55 4.21 10.32 -0.98
CA MET A 55 5.64 10.19 -1.29
C MET A 55 5.94 9.77 -2.73
N LEU A 56 5.02 9.03 -3.34
CA LEU A 56 5.14 8.49 -4.69
C LEU A 56 4.36 9.29 -5.73
N GLU A 57 3.66 10.36 -5.32
CA GLU A 57 2.81 11.19 -6.17
C GLU A 57 1.78 10.34 -6.95
N LEU A 58 1.15 9.38 -6.25
CA LEU A 58 0.15 8.49 -6.82
C LEU A 58 -1.27 9.04 -6.62
N ASP A 59 -2.16 8.73 -7.57
CA ASP A 59 -3.58 9.01 -7.44
C ASP A 59 -4.23 8.15 -6.34
N ASP A 60 -4.98 8.80 -5.45
CA ASP A 60 -5.63 8.16 -4.30
C ASP A 60 -6.60 7.06 -4.72
N GLN A 61 -7.40 7.33 -5.76
CA GLN A 61 -8.39 6.37 -6.25
C GLN A 61 -7.70 5.11 -6.79
N PHE A 62 -6.59 5.28 -7.52
CA PHE A 62 -5.77 4.17 -7.99
C PHE A 62 -5.20 3.35 -6.83
N VAL A 63 -4.63 3.99 -5.81
CA VAL A 63 -4.04 3.29 -4.65
C VAL A 63 -5.12 2.53 -3.88
N VAL A 64 -6.24 3.18 -3.59
CA VAL A 64 -7.36 2.60 -2.84
C VAL A 64 -7.97 1.40 -3.56
N GLN A 65 -8.25 1.51 -4.86
CA GLN A 65 -8.83 0.40 -5.63
C GLN A 65 -7.92 -0.84 -5.63
N ASN A 66 -6.63 -0.65 -5.88
CA ASN A 66 -5.68 -1.76 -5.91
C ASN A 66 -5.56 -2.41 -4.52
N LEU A 67 -5.40 -1.61 -3.46
CA LEU A 67 -5.22 -2.17 -2.12
C LEU A 67 -6.49 -2.79 -1.52
N LEU A 68 -7.69 -2.26 -1.86
CA LEU A 68 -8.96 -2.80 -1.36
C LEU A 68 -9.19 -4.23 -1.83
N THR A 69 -8.80 -4.56 -3.05
CA THR A 69 -8.89 -5.95 -3.55
C THR A 69 -8.00 -6.94 -2.79
N GLU A 70 -6.94 -6.46 -2.12
CA GLU A 70 -6.08 -7.28 -1.27
C GLU A 70 -6.62 -7.39 0.16
N LYS A 71 -7.07 -6.26 0.71
CA LYS A 71 -7.55 -6.15 2.09
C LYS A 71 -8.92 -6.80 2.30
N TYR A 72 -9.79 -6.73 1.30
CA TYR A 72 -11.18 -7.16 1.41
C TYR A 72 -11.57 -8.05 0.24
N LYS A 73 -12.16 -9.20 0.56
CA LYS A 73 -12.68 -10.14 -0.43
C LYS A 73 -14.18 -10.01 -0.65
N ASN A 74 -14.85 -9.07 0.04
CA ASN A 74 -16.30 -8.89 -0.07
C ASN A 74 -16.65 -8.39 -1.48
N PRO A 75 -17.36 -9.20 -2.30
CA PRO A 75 -17.68 -8.82 -3.67
C PRO A 75 -18.51 -7.53 -3.75
N ARG A 76 -19.38 -7.28 -2.77
CA ARG A 76 -20.22 -6.07 -2.72
C ARG A 76 -19.36 -4.81 -2.57
N LEU A 77 -18.34 -4.87 -1.73
CA LEU A 77 -17.42 -3.74 -1.53
C LEU A 77 -16.57 -3.50 -2.79
N ILE A 78 -16.03 -4.56 -3.39
CA ILE A 78 -15.25 -4.45 -4.64
C ILE A 78 -16.11 -3.87 -5.77
N ASN A 79 -17.36 -4.32 -5.90
CA ASN A 79 -18.26 -3.84 -6.96
C ASN A 79 -18.68 -2.38 -6.75
N ALA A 80 -18.89 -1.94 -5.50
CA ALA A 80 -19.22 -0.56 -5.19
C ALA A 80 -18.12 0.44 -5.63
N LEU A 81 -16.85 0.04 -5.55
CA LEU A 81 -15.69 0.86 -5.93
C LEU A 81 -15.44 0.92 -7.44
N ARG A 82 -16.05 0.01 -8.20
CA ARG A 82 -15.95 -0.07 -9.67
C ARG A 82 -17.04 0.71 -10.37
N SER A 83 -18.18 0.95 -9.71
CA SER A 83 -19.20 1.83 -10.29
C SER A 83 -18.64 3.25 -10.34
N PRO A 84 -18.62 3.91 -11.50
CA PRO A 84 -18.44 5.36 -11.50
C PRO A 84 -19.55 5.92 -10.64
N ALA A 85 -19.19 6.66 -9.59
CA ALA A 85 -20.16 7.44 -8.85
C ALA A 85 -20.87 8.31 -9.90
N LEU A 86 -22.17 8.09 -10.08
CA LEU A 86 -23.01 8.98 -10.85
C LEU A 86 -22.99 10.31 -10.10
N VAL A 87 -22.14 11.22 -10.57
CA VAL A 87 -22.13 12.65 -10.20
C VAL A 87 -22.74 13.40 -11.37
#